data_AF-H3AC33-F1
#
_entry.id   AF-H3AC33-F1
#
_cell.length_a   1.000
_cell.length_b   1.000
_cell.length_c   1.000
_cell.angle_alpha   90.00
_cell.angle_beta   90.00
_cell.angle_gamma   90.00
#
_symmetry.space_group_name_H-M   'P 1'
#
loop_
_entity.id
_entity.type
_entity.pdbx_description
1 polymer ?
#
loop_
_entity_poly.entity_id
_entity_poly.type
_entity_poly.pdbx_seq_one_letter_code
_entity_poly.pdbx_strand_id
1 'polypeptide(L)'
;AEIKKKLTSLEEKNETIAKCIDAAEGCISETEDKLYHLENTNTHIETELQNLRNKCKDLENRARRSNLRIVGIPEGVEGRDPVSFIEKFLPTILGEDTFPDKMEVEQAYQVFGAKPKTGERPLAFIIKLLRFSDKERAMRKVRDLGQLTWNNSKIFLFPDLSVELLASRECFHQAKQMCHEKKVKFALQYPAKLHLNLATGPKYFSDRLEAEEFLRLHPSDTKIRKIGLL
;
A
#
# COMPACT_ATOMS: atom_id res chain seq x y z
N ALA A 1 -58.99 61.79 -1.77
CA ALA A 1 -57.75 62.08 -2.54
C ALA A 1 -56.55 61.33 -1.99
N GLU A 2 -56.34 61.31 -0.67
CA GLU A 2 -55.17 60.68 -0.04
C GLU A 2 -55.06 59.16 -0.25
N ILE A 3 -56.18 58.42 -0.20
CA ILE A 3 -56.21 56.98 -0.46
C ILE A 3 -55.74 56.65 -1.89
N LYS A 4 -56.22 57.40 -2.90
CA LYS A 4 -55.79 57.22 -4.30
C LYS A 4 -54.29 57.46 -4.47
N LYS A 5 -53.74 58.48 -3.78
CA LYS A 5 -52.31 58.79 -3.82
C LYS A 5 -51.44 57.72 -3.14
N LYS A 6 -51.95 57.09 -2.08
CA LYS A 6 -51.30 55.92 -1.44
C LYS A 6 -51.37 54.68 -2.33
N LEU A 7 -52.48 54.48 -3.05
CA LEU A 7 -52.67 53.36 -3.98
C LEU A 7 -51.66 53.42 -5.14
N THR A 8 -51.51 54.58 -5.79
CA THR A 8 -50.53 54.75 -6.88
C THR A 8 -49.09 54.58 -6.39
N SER A 9 -48.78 55.05 -5.18
CA SER A 9 -47.47 54.84 -4.57
C SER A 9 -47.18 53.36 -4.26
N LEU A 10 -48.21 52.57 -3.93
CA LEU A 10 -48.08 51.13 -3.75
C LEU A 10 -47.89 50.40 -5.08
N GLU A 11 -48.58 50.83 -6.14
CA GLU A 11 -48.39 50.28 -7.49
C GLU A 11 -46.96 50.51 -8.00
N GLU A 12 -46.42 51.72 -7.85
CA GLU A 12 -45.03 52.03 -8.18
C GLU A 12 -44.03 51.17 -7.39
N LYS A 13 -44.25 51.01 -6.08
CA LYS A 13 -43.41 50.15 -5.23
C LYS A 13 -43.48 48.68 -5.65
N ASN A 14 -44.67 48.18 -5.97
CA ASN A 14 -44.84 46.81 -6.46
C ASN A 14 -44.11 46.59 -7.78
N GLU A 15 -44.13 47.56 -8.69
CA GLU A 15 -43.40 47.48 -9.96
C GLU A 15 -41.88 47.48 -9.74
N THR A 16 -41.37 48.28 -8.79
CA THR A 16 -39.95 48.24 -8.43
C THR A 16 -39.54 46.92 -7.78
N ILE A 17 -40.40 46.36 -6.93
CA ILE A 17 -40.14 45.06 -6.29
C ILE A 17 -40.11 43.95 -7.34
N ALA A 18 -41.04 43.95 -8.30
CA ALA A 18 -41.06 42.97 -9.40
C ALA A 18 -39.74 43.02 -10.20
N LYS A 19 -39.28 44.21 -10.58
CA LYS A 19 -37.99 44.38 -11.29
C LYS A 19 -36.79 43.89 -10.48
N CYS A 20 -36.80 44.12 -9.16
CA CYS A 20 -35.75 43.62 -8.27
C CYS A 20 -35.77 42.10 -8.15
N ILE A 21 -36.96 41.49 -8.13
CA ILE A 21 -37.12 40.03 -8.10
C ILE A 21 -36.60 39.44 -9.41
N ASP A 22 -36.99 39.97 -10.57
CA ASP A 22 -36.51 39.49 -11.88
C ASP A 22 -34.97 39.55 -11.98
N ALA A 23 -34.37 40.66 -11.50
CA ALA A 23 -32.92 40.80 -11.46
C ALA A 23 -32.25 39.80 -10.50
N ALA A 24 -32.86 39.57 -9.33
CA ALA A 24 -32.36 38.60 -8.36
C ALA A 24 -32.45 37.17 -8.89
N GLU A 25 -33.57 36.80 -9.53
CA GLU A 25 -33.76 35.49 -10.17
C GLU A 25 -32.73 35.25 -11.28
N GLY A 26 -32.45 36.26 -12.11
CA GLY A 26 -31.39 36.20 -13.12
C GLY A 26 -30.00 35.97 -12.51
N CYS A 27 -29.66 36.73 -11.45
CA CYS A 27 -28.40 36.52 -10.73
C CYS A 27 -28.32 35.14 -10.08
N ILE A 28 -29.41 34.64 -9.50
CA ILE A 28 -29.48 33.30 -8.90
C ILE A 28 -29.23 32.25 -9.98
N SER A 29 -29.93 32.31 -11.11
CA SER A 29 -29.73 31.37 -12.24
C SER A 29 -28.28 31.36 -12.72
N GLU A 30 -27.66 32.52 -12.91
CA GLU A 30 -26.24 32.58 -13.30
C GLU A 30 -25.30 31.99 -12.24
N THR A 31 -25.60 32.19 -10.95
CA THR A 31 -24.80 31.61 -9.87
C THR A 31 -25.00 30.10 -9.75
N GLU A 32 -26.21 29.60 -9.98
CA GLU A 32 -26.53 28.17 -10.01
C GLU A 32 -25.80 27.48 -11.16
N ASP A 33 -25.79 28.07 -12.36
CA ASP A 33 -25.04 27.55 -13.50
C ASP A 33 -23.53 27.49 -13.20
N LYS A 34 -22.98 28.55 -12.61
CA LYS A 34 -21.57 28.60 -12.20
C LYS A 34 -21.26 27.54 -11.13
N LEU A 35 -22.15 27.35 -10.15
CA LEU A 35 -22.00 26.33 -9.12
C LEU A 35 -22.02 24.93 -9.72
N TYR A 36 -22.96 24.65 -10.62
CA TYR A 36 -23.03 23.37 -11.33
C TYR A 36 -21.76 23.09 -12.14
N HIS A 37 -21.22 24.08 -12.85
CA HIS A 37 -19.94 23.94 -13.55
C HIS A 37 -18.78 23.68 -12.59
N LEU A 38 -18.73 24.39 -11.46
CA LEU A 38 -17.69 24.20 -10.45
C LEU A 38 -17.75 22.78 -9.84
N GLU A 39 -18.93 22.29 -9.48
CA GLU A 39 -19.12 20.93 -8.96
C GLU A 39 -18.65 19.87 -9.96
N ASN A 40 -19.00 20.03 -11.25
CA ASN A 40 -18.54 19.12 -12.30
C ASN A 40 -17.02 19.18 -12.50
N THR A 41 -16.41 20.37 -12.44
CA THR A 41 -14.95 20.47 -12.52
C THR A 41 -14.26 19.89 -11.30
N ASN A 42 -14.84 20.04 -10.10
CA ASN A 42 -14.29 19.51 -8.87
C ASN A 42 -14.34 17.97 -8.87
N THR A 43 -15.47 17.38 -9.25
CA THR A 43 -15.58 15.92 -9.40
C THR A 43 -14.60 15.39 -10.45
N HIS A 44 -14.42 16.09 -11.57
CA HIS A 44 -13.41 15.73 -12.57
C HIS A 44 -11.98 15.78 -12.00
N ILE A 45 -11.62 16.85 -11.29
CA ILE A 45 -10.31 16.99 -10.65
C ILE A 45 -10.09 15.89 -9.61
N GLU A 46 -11.09 15.56 -8.79
CA GLU A 46 -11.01 14.47 -7.82
C GLU A 46 -10.74 13.12 -8.49
N THR A 47 -11.41 12.83 -9.61
CA THR A 47 -11.14 11.60 -10.37
C THR A 47 -9.73 11.56 -10.95
N GLU A 48 -9.25 12.68 -11.51
CA GLU A 48 -7.90 12.75 -12.07
C GLU A 48 -6.81 12.67 -10.99
N LEU A 49 -7.02 13.30 -9.83
CA LEU A 49 -6.14 13.17 -8.69
C LEU A 49 -6.06 11.71 -8.20
N GLN A 50 -7.20 11.01 -8.16
CA GLN A 50 -7.21 9.60 -7.79
C GLN A 50 -6.48 8.73 -8.82
N ASN A 51 -6.65 9.01 -10.12
CA ASN A 51 -5.94 8.33 -11.20
C ASN A 51 -4.43 8.55 -11.10
N LEU A 52 -3.99 9.78 -10.84
CA LEU A 52 -2.58 10.13 -10.66
C LEU A 52 -1.98 9.44 -9.43
N ARG A 53 -2.68 9.45 -8.29
CA ARG A 53 -2.26 8.73 -7.08
C ARG A 53 -2.07 7.24 -7.34
N ASN A 54 -3.03 6.61 -8.02
CA ASN A 54 -2.96 5.19 -8.37
C ASN A 54 -1.76 4.89 -9.29
N LYS A 55 -1.49 5.75 -10.28
CA LYS A 55 -0.32 5.63 -11.17
C LYS A 55 0.99 5.78 -10.42
N CYS A 56 1.12 6.79 -9.54
CA CYS A 56 2.31 6.98 -8.72
C CYS A 56 2.58 5.78 -7.80
N LYS A 57 1.54 5.26 -7.15
CA LYS A 57 1.62 4.06 -6.31
C LYS A 57 2.10 2.84 -7.10
N ASP A 58 1.57 2.63 -8.30
CA ASP A 58 1.96 1.51 -9.16
C ASP A 58 3.42 1.64 -9.63
N LEU A 59 3.84 2.84 -10.07
CA LEU A 59 5.21 3.11 -10.48
C LEU A 59 6.21 2.89 -9.34
N GLU A 60 5.91 3.40 -8.14
CA GLU A 60 6.75 3.21 -6.97
C GLU A 60 6.92 1.74 -6.62
N ASN A 61 5.83 0.97 -6.61
CA ASN A 61 5.91 -0.46 -6.28
C ASN A 61 6.61 -1.28 -7.37
N ARG A 62 6.46 -0.92 -8.64
CA ARG A 62 7.22 -1.56 -9.74
C ARG A 62 8.71 -1.28 -9.62
N ALA A 63 9.10 -0.04 -9.27
CA ALA A 63 10.50 0.33 -9.07
C ALA A 63 11.13 -0.45 -7.90
N ARG A 64 10.36 -0.73 -6.84
CA ARG A 64 10.81 -1.47 -5.65
C ARG A 64 10.63 -2.99 -5.75
N ARG A 65 10.08 -3.52 -6.85
CA ARG A 65 9.72 -4.94 -6.99
C ARG A 65 10.90 -5.90 -6.73
N SER A 66 12.08 -5.54 -7.20
CA SER A 66 13.32 -6.31 -7.05
C SER A 66 14.12 -5.94 -5.80
N ASN A 67 13.59 -5.06 -4.96
CA ASN A 67 14.26 -4.61 -3.74
C ASN A 67 14.02 -5.58 -2.58
N LEU A 68 15.02 -5.69 -1.73
CA LEU A 68 14.96 -6.39 -0.44
C LEU A 68 15.48 -5.47 0.65
N ARG A 69 14.89 -5.63 1.84
CA ARG A 69 15.27 -4.94 3.07
C ARG A 69 15.82 -5.97 4.05
N ILE A 70 17.09 -5.83 4.40
CA ILE A 70 17.78 -6.67 5.38
C ILE A 70 17.84 -5.92 6.71
N VAL A 71 17.58 -6.59 7.81
CA VAL A 71 17.67 -6.03 9.16
C VAL A 71 18.54 -6.95 10.02
N GLY A 72 19.43 -6.36 10.83
CA GLY A 72 20.31 -7.09 11.75
C GLY A 72 21.76 -7.24 11.27
N ILE A 73 22.14 -6.59 10.16
CA ILE A 73 23.55 -6.47 9.76
C ILE A 73 24.23 -5.45 10.69
N PRO A 74 25.30 -5.81 11.42
CA PRO A 74 26.05 -4.87 12.25
C PRO A 74 26.65 -3.73 11.41
N GLU A 75 26.76 -2.54 11.98
CA GLU A 75 27.22 -1.37 11.22
C GLU A 75 28.69 -1.45 10.84
N GLY A 76 29.02 -1.05 9.61
CA GLY A 76 30.40 -0.95 9.13
C GLY A 76 31.02 -2.25 8.62
N VAL A 77 30.31 -3.38 8.66
CA VAL A 77 30.81 -4.67 8.12
C VAL A 77 30.91 -4.70 6.59
N GLU A 78 30.16 -3.83 5.92
CA GLU A 78 30.12 -3.71 4.46
C GLU A 78 31.41 -3.12 3.87
N GLY A 79 32.19 -2.41 4.69
CA GLY A 79 33.41 -1.75 4.24
C GLY A 79 33.15 -0.65 3.22
N ARG A 80 33.99 -0.57 2.18
CA ARG A 80 33.92 0.48 1.13
C ARG A 80 33.04 0.10 -0.05
N ASP A 81 32.70 -1.18 -0.22
CA ASP A 81 31.91 -1.69 -1.35
C ASP A 81 30.76 -2.59 -0.86
N PRO A 82 29.58 -1.98 -0.61
CA PRO A 82 28.43 -2.71 -0.11
C PRO A 82 27.86 -3.70 -1.13
N VAL A 83 28.07 -3.49 -2.43
CA VAL A 83 27.56 -4.39 -3.49
C VAL A 83 28.29 -5.72 -3.42
N SER A 84 29.63 -5.69 -3.44
CA SER A 84 30.46 -6.90 -3.33
C SER A 84 30.25 -7.63 -2.00
N PHE A 85 29.94 -6.91 -0.92
CA PHE A 85 29.58 -7.52 0.36
C PHE A 85 28.31 -8.36 0.24
N ILE A 86 27.25 -7.80 -0.34
CA ILE A 86 25.94 -8.47 -0.49
C ILE A 86 26.03 -9.69 -1.41
N GLU A 87 26.80 -9.60 -2.50
CA GLU A 87 27.04 -10.72 -3.41
C GLU A 87 27.59 -11.96 -2.69
N LYS A 88 28.43 -11.77 -1.66
CA LYS A 88 28.99 -12.86 -0.85
C LYS A 88 28.09 -13.23 0.33
N PHE A 89 27.47 -12.23 0.95
CA PHE A 89 26.68 -12.38 2.16
C PHE A 89 25.39 -13.17 1.93
N LEU A 90 24.62 -12.86 0.87
CA LEU A 90 23.34 -13.52 0.63
C LEU A 90 23.46 -15.03 0.39
N PRO A 91 24.37 -15.54 -0.47
CA PRO A 91 24.59 -16.98 -0.59
C PRO A 91 25.05 -17.63 0.72
N THR A 92 25.87 -16.95 1.52
CA THR A 92 26.33 -17.48 2.81
C THR A 92 25.18 -17.72 3.79
N ILE A 93 24.18 -16.83 3.82
CA ILE A 93 23.06 -16.94 4.77
C ILE A 93 21.88 -17.78 4.24
N LEU A 94 21.68 -17.83 2.91
CA LEU A 94 20.58 -18.55 2.27
C LEU A 94 20.98 -19.97 1.81
N GLY A 95 22.29 -20.24 1.71
CA GLY A 95 22.89 -21.42 1.11
C GLY A 95 23.33 -21.16 -0.33
N GLU A 96 24.51 -21.68 -0.69
CA GLU A 96 25.14 -21.47 -2.00
C GLU A 96 24.25 -21.97 -3.16
N ASP A 97 23.46 -23.03 -2.93
CA ASP A 97 22.54 -23.61 -3.92
C ASP A 97 21.28 -22.75 -4.21
N THR A 98 21.13 -21.59 -3.56
CA THR A 98 19.94 -20.75 -3.71
C THR A 98 19.86 -20.11 -5.10
N PHE A 99 21.02 -19.74 -5.65
CA PHE A 99 21.13 -19.01 -6.90
C PHE A 99 21.86 -19.89 -7.92
N PRO A 100 21.21 -20.29 -9.02
CA PRO A 100 21.84 -21.13 -10.04
C PRO A 100 22.94 -20.39 -10.82
N ASP A 101 22.77 -19.09 -10.98
CA ASP A 101 23.73 -18.18 -11.62
C ASP A 101 24.31 -17.22 -10.57
N LYS A 102 25.40 -16.52 -10.93
CA LYS A 102 25.93 -15.45 -10.08
C LYS A 102 24.84 -14.38 -9.88
N MET A 103 24.46 -14.15 -8.62
CA MET A 103 23.52 -13.09 -8.25
C MET A 103 24.12 -11.72 -8.54
N GLU A 104 23.41 -10.91 -9.31
CA GLU A 104 23.82 -9.56 -9.68
C GLU A 104 23.05 -8.52 -8.84
N VAL A 105 23.80 -7.67 -8.15
CA VAL A 105 23.25 -6.60 -7.30
C VAL A 105 23.44 -5.27 -8.03
N GLU A 106 22.33 -4.59 -8.31
CA GLU A 106 22.35 -3.28 -8.98
C GLU A 106 22.79 -2.19 -7.99
N GLN A 107 22.22 -2.21 -6.78
CA GLN A 107 22.47 -1.22 -5.75
C GLN A 107 22.37 -1.85 -4.36
N ALA A 108 23.19 -1.36 -3.44
CA ALA A 108 23.23 -1.79 -2.05
C ALA A 108 23.60 -0.60 -1.18
N TYR A 109 22.76 -0.25 -0.22
CA TYR A 109 23.03 0.86 0.69
C TYR A 109 22.32 0.69 2.03
N GLN A 110 22.94 1.21 3.08
CA GLN A 110 22.31 1.28 4.40
C GLN A 110 21.36 2.48 4.44
N VAL A 111 20.18 2.31 5.06
CA VAL A 111 19.22 3.41 5.19
C VAL A 111 19.87 4.55 5.97
N PHE A 112 19.82 5.76 5.41
CA PHE A 112 20.34 6.95 6.06
C PHE A 112 19.65 7.20 7.40
N GLY A 113 20.46 7.39 8.45
CA GLY A 113 20.01 7.67 9.81
C GLY A 113 21.18 7.96 10.73
N ALA A 114 20.90 8.48 11.93
CA ALA A 114 21.93 8.57 12.96
C ALA A 114 22.41 7.16 13.30
N LYS A 115 23.74 6.97 13.39
CA LYS A 115 24.32 5.67 13.74
C LYS A 115 23.77 5.24 15.11
N PRO A 116 23.04 4.13 15.22
CA PRO A 116 22.62 3.56 16.49
C PRO A 116 23.80 3.43 17.44
N LYS A 117 23.55 3.73 18.72
CA LYS A 117 24.54 3.52 19.77
C LYS A 117 24.84 2.03 19.92
N THR A 118 25.98 1.71 20.53
CA THR A 118 26.34 0.32 20.85
C THR A 118 25.21 -0.38 21.62
N GLY A 119 24.64 -1.43 21.03
CA GLY A 119 23.52 -2.19 21.60
C GLY A 119 22.13 -1.81 21.09
N GLU A 120 21.98 -0.72 20.34
CA GLU A 120 20.75 -0.38 19.62
C GLU A 120 20.59 -1.24 18.36
N ARG A 121 19.36 -1.31 17.83
CA ARG A 121 19.06 -2.13 16.64
C ARG A 121 19.78 -1.54 15.42
N PRO A 122 20.54 -2.34 14.66
CA PRO A 122 21.21 -1.86 13.46
C PRO A 122 20.23 -1.30 12.42
N LEU A 123 20.67 -0.29 11.68
CA LEU A 123 19.88 0.27 10.59
C LEU A 123 19.65 -0.78 9.49
N ALA A 124 18.49 -0.69 8.86
CA ALA A 124 18.16 -1.60 7.77
C ALA A 124 19.03 -1.33 6.55
N PHE A 125 19.32 -2.39 5.82
CA PHE A 125 20.08 -2.36 4.59
C PHE A 125 19.14 -2.62 3.41
N ILE A 126 19.12 -1.73 2.42
CA ILE A 126 18.28 -1.88 1.23
C ILE A 126 19.16 -2.30 0.07
N ILE A 127 18.74 -3.35 -0.61
CA ILE A 127 19.39 -3.84 -1.83
C ILE A 127 18.40 -3.90 -2.97
N LYS A 128 18.89 -3.66 -4.17
CA LYS A 128 18.17 -3.85 -5.42
C LYS A 128 18.89 -4.92 -6.23
N LEU A 129 18.22 -6.05 -6.42
CA LEU A 129 18.71 -7.12 -7.29
C LEU A 129 18.38 -6.79 -8.73
N LEU A 130 19.29 -7.13 -9.66
CA LEU A 130 19.06 -6.88 -11.08
C LEU A 130 17.86 -7.70 -11.59
N ARG A 131 17.75 -8.95 -11.14
CA ARG A 131 16.70 -9.88 -11.56
C ARG A 131 15.65 -10.08 -10.48
N PHE A 132 14.39 -9.91 -10.86
CA PHE A 132 13.26 -10.19 -9.97
C PHE A 132 13.18 -11.66 -9.54
N SER A 133 13.60 -12.59 -10.40
CA SER A 133 13.62 -14.02 -10.10
C SER A 133 14.46 -14.33 -8.85
N ASP A 134 15.59 -13.65 -8.72
CA ASP A 134 16.56 -13.91 -7.65
C ASP A 134 15.99 -13.40 -6.32
N LYS A 135 15.32 -12.26 -6.37
CA LYS A 135 14.55 -11.73 -5.24
C LYS A 135 13.48 -12.72 -4.78
N GLU A 136 12.73 -13.33 -5.70
CA GLU A 136 11.70 -14.31 -5.32
C GLU A 136 12.29 -15.59 -4.75
N ARG A 137 13.39 -16.10 -5.34
CA ARG A 137 14.11 -17.28 -4.84
C ARG A 137 14.62 -17.03 -3.43
N ALA A 138 15.24 -15.89 -3.18
CA ALA A 138 15.68 -15.48 -1.86
C ALA A 138 14.51 -15.49 -0.87
N MET A 139 13.40 -14.82 -1.20
CA MET A 139 12.22 -14.80 -0.33
C MET A 139 11.58 -16.17 -0.10
N ARG A 140 11.64 -17.09 -1.07
CA ARG A 140 11.19 -18.49 -0.88
C ARG A 140 12.11 -19.22 0.10
N LYS A 141 13.42 -19.15 -0.08
CA LYS A 141 14.39 -19.78 0.83
C LYS A 141 14.29 -19.26 2.26
N VAL A 142 14.06 -17.96 2.45
CA VAL A 142 13.83 -17.41 3.79
C VAL A 142 12.60 -17.99 4.46
N ARG A 143 11.52 -18.23 3.71
CA ARG A 143 10.32 -18.90 4.25
C ARG A 143 10.57 -20.35 4.62
N ASP A 144 11.42 -21.04 3.86
CA ASP A 144 11.77 -22.45 4.10
C ASP A 144 12.70 -22.61 5.32
N LEU A 145 13.69 -21.72 5.46
CA LEU A 145 14.66 -21.71 6.58
C LEU A 145 14.05 -21.15 7.87
N GLY A 146 13.11 -20.20 7.75
CA GLY A 146 12.46 -19.54 8.87
C GLY A 146 13.35 -18.52 9.58
N GLN A 147 14.33 -18.98 10.35
CA GLN A 147 15.24 -18.11 11.10
C GLN A 147 16.63 -18.09 10.47
N LEU A 148 17.13 -16.88 10.15
CA LEU A 148 18.47 -16.67 9.61
C LEU A 148 19.40 -16.15 10.72
N THR A 149 20.61 -16.67 10.76
CA THR A 149 21.65 -16.26 11.71
C THR A 149 22.98 -16.08 11.01
N TRP A 150 23.71 -15.03 11.38
CA TRP A 150 25.06 -14.75 10.89
C TRP A 150 25.86 -14.11 12.02
N ASN A 151 27.07 -14.58 12.27
CA ASN A 151 27.94 -14.08 13.35
C ASN A 151 27.19 -13.91 14.68
N ASN A 152 26.43 -14.94 15.09
CA ASN A 152 25.59 -14.97 16.29
C ASN A 152 24.48 -13.90 16.35
N SER A 153 24.22 -13.21 15.25
CA SER A 153 23.18 -12.18 15.13
C SER A 153 22.02 -12.70 14.29
N LYS A 154 20.80 -12.37 14.69
CA LYS A 154 19.59 -12.74 13.93
C LYS A 154 19.42 -11.76 12.76
N ILE A 155 19.26 -12.30 11.56
CA ILE A 155 19.00 -11.51 10.37
C ILE A 155 17.55 -11.71 9.93
N PHE A 156 16.94 -10.63 9.48
CA PHE A 156 15.63 -10.66 8.87
C PHE A 156 15.70 -10.11 7.45
N LEU A 157 15.03 -10.79 6.53
CA LEU A 157 14.92 -10.37 5.13
C LEU A 157 13.45 -10.12 4.81
N PHE A 158 13.15 -8.93 4.30
CA PHE A 158 11.80 -8.50 3.96
C PHE A 158 11.76 -7.95 2.53
N PRO A 159 10.61 -8.01 1.84
CA PRO A 159 10.41 -7.22 0.64
C PRO A 159 10.39 -5.72 1.01
N ASP A 160 11.01 -4.88 0.19
CA ASP A 160 10.87 -3.42 0.30
C ASP A 160 9.56 -2.99 -0.39
N LEU A 161 8.59 -2.55 0.40
CA LEU A 161 7.25 -2.19 -0.04
C LEU A 161 7.00 -0.71 0.24
N SER A 162 6.19 -0.03 -0.59
CA SER A 162 5.83 1.36 -0.32
C SER A 162 5.02 1.48 0.97
N VAL A 163 5.05 2.66 1.60
CA VAL A 163 4.35 2.94 2.86
C VAL A 163 2.84 2.69 2.70
N GLU A 164 2.26 3.14 1.59
CA GLU A 164 0.84 2.93 1.30
C GLU A 164 0.49 1.45 1.15
N LEU A 165 1.39 0.66 0.53
CA LEU A 165 1.19 -0.77 0.37
C LEU A 165 1.31 -1.50 1.70
N LEU A 166 2.27 -1.10 2.54
CA LEU A 166 2.39 -1.61 3.91
C LEU A 166 1.13 -1.31 4.72
N ALA A 167 0.62 -0.08 4.67
CA ALA A 167 -0.64 0.29 5.32
C ALA A 167 -1.82 -0.56 4.82
N SER A 168 -1.93 -0.73 3.49
CA SER A 168 -2.97 -1.57 2.88
C SER A 168 -2.88 -3.03 3.37
N ARG A 169 -1.67 -3.56 3.55
CA ARG A 169 -1.43 -4.92 4.08
C ARG A 169 -1.69 -5.02 5.58
N GLU A 170 -1.45 -3.94 6.32
CA GLU A 170 -1.72 -3.88 7.75
C GLU A 170 -3.22 -3.80 8.05
N CYS A 171 -4.03 -3.27 7.13
CA CYS A 171 -5.48 -3.36 7.24
C CYS A 171 -6.01 -4.80 7.34
N PHE A 172 -5.27 -5.79 6.83
CA PHE A 172 -5.62 -7.22 6.97
C PHE A 172 -5.08 -7.85 8.26
N HIS A 173 -4.50 -7.08 9.19
CA HIS A 173 -3.95 -7.60 10.44
C HIS A 173 -4.94 -8.47 11.21
N GLN A 174 -6.16 -7.96 11.41
CA GLN A 174 -7.20 -8.66 12.14
C GLN A 174 -7.63 -9.96 11.44
N ALA A 175 -7.83 -9.92 10.12
CA ALA A 175 -8.12 -11.12 9.33
C ALA A 175 -6.99 -12.17 9.43
N LYS A 176 -5.71 -11.76 9.40
CA LYS A 176 -4.56 -12.65 9.60
C LYS A 176 -4.59 -13.30 10.99
N GLN A 177 -4.90 -12.52 12.02
CA GLN A 177 -5.00 -13.03 13.39
C GLN A 177 -6.11 -14.10 13.50
N MET A 178 -7.29 -13.83 12.95
CA MET A 178 -8.38 -14.82 12.89
C MET A 178 -7.96 -16.09 12.12
N CYS A 179 -7.21 -15.96 11.03
CA CYS A 179 -6.71 -17.12 10.30
C CYS A 179 -5.75 -17.96 11.15
N HIS A 180 -4.86 -17.32 11.94
CA HIS A 180 -3.98 -18.02 12.86
C HIS A 180 -4.75 -18.75 13.96
N GLU A 181 -5.72 -18.10 14.59
CA GLU A 181 -6.58 -18.69 15.62
C GLU A 181 -7.34 -19.92 15.09
N LYS A 182 -7.84 -19.82 13.85
CA LYS A 182 -8.58 -20.90 13.17
C LYS A 182 -7.69 -21.91 12.45
N LYS A 183 -6.36 -21.76 12.53
CA LYS A 183 -5.36 -22.61 11.86
C LYS A 183 -5.59 -22.76 10.35
N VAL A 184 -6.13 -21.72 9.70
CA VAL A 184 -6.31 -21.66 8.25
C VAL A 184 -4.99 -21.23 7.61
N LYS A 185 -4.55 -21.96 6.57
CA LYS A 185 -3.37 -21.54 5.80
C LYS A 185 -3.75 -20.36 4.93
N PHE A 186 -3.03 -19.26 5.08
CA PHE A 186 -3.26 -18.06 4.28
C PHE A 186 -1.95 -17.53 3.71
N ALA A 187 -2.06 -16.70 2.67
CA ALA A 187 -0.98 -15.91 2.13
C ALA A 187 -1.51 -14.51 1.77
N LEU A 188 -0.70 -13.47 2.00
CA LEU A 188 -1.03 -12.13 1.56
C LEU A 188 -0.28 -11.85 0.25
N GLN A 189 -0.97 -11.96 -0.87
CA GLN A 189 -0.41 -11.77 -2.19
C GLN A 189 -0.27 -10.29 -2.53
N TYR A 190 0.69 -9.98 -3.41
CA TYR A 190 0.84 -8.63 -3.94
C TYR A 190 -0.40 -8.23 -4.76
N PRO A 191 -0.88 -6.98 -4.65
CA PRO A 191 -0.42 -5.94 -3.72
C PRO A 191 -0.85 -6.22 -2.27
N ALA A 192 -2.15 -6.34 -2.01
CA ALA A 192 -2.71 -6.65 -0.69
C ALA A 192 -3.99 -7.49 -0.85
N LYS A 193 -3.86 -8.70 -1.37
CA LYS A 193 -4.96 -9.65 -1.53
C LYS A 193 -4.79 -10.82 -0.58
N LEU A 194 -5.75 -11.03 0.31
CA LEU A 194 -5.73 -12.14 1.25
C LEU A 194 -6.18 -13.41 0.52
N HIS A 195 -5.29 -14.38 0.43
CA HIS A 195 -5.54 -15.68 -0.15
C HIS A 195 -5.69 -16.72 0.96
N LEU A 196 -6.85 -17.38 1.03
CA LEU A 196 -7.14 -18.45 1.97
C LEU A 196 -7.13 -19.79 1.25
N ASN A 197 -6.38 -20.75 1.78
CA ASN A 197 -6.38 -22.14 1.32
C ASN A 197 -7.38 -22.93 2.16
N LEU A 198 -8.61 -23.08 1.66
CA LEU A 198 -9.69 -23.83 2.31
C LEU A 198 -9.83 -25.22 1.70
N ALA A 199 -10.52 -26.12 2.39
CA ALA A 199 -10.83 -27.46 1.87
C ALA A 199 -11.76 -27.39 0.65
N THR A 200 -12.65 -26.39 0.63
CA THR A 200 -13.61 -26.11 -0.45
C THR A 200 -12.96 -25.48 -1.69
N GLY A 201 -11.73 -25.00 -1.58
CA GLY A 201 -10.98 -24.36 -2.66
C GLY A 201 -10.27 -23.08 -2.21
N PRO A 202 -9.36 -22.54 -3.03
CA PRO A 202 -8.72 -21.25 -2.75
C PRO A 202 -9.74 -20.12 -2.86
N LYS A 203 -9.72 -19.18 -1.89
CA LYS A 203 -10.51 -17.94 -1.93
C LYS A 203 -9.61 -16.72 -1.84
N TYR A 204 -10.01 -15.64 -2.52
CA TYR A 204 -9.27 -14.39 -2.61
C TYR A 204 -10.14 -13.24 -2.16
N PHE A 205 -9.61 -12.39 -1.28
CA PHE A 205 -10.28 -11.20 -0.78
C PHE A 205 -9.41 -9.98 -1.06
N SER A 206 -10.00 -8.97 -1.69
CA SER A 206 -9.36 -7.66 -1.90
C SER A 206 -9.82 -6.64 -0.86
N ASP A 207 -11.01 -6.84 -0.27
CA ASP A 207 -11.50 -6.05 0.85
C ASP A 207 -11.30 -6.79 2.18
N ARG A 208 -10.94 -6.03 3.22
CA ARG A 208 -10.73 -6.54 4.56
C ARG A 208 -12.04 -6.93 5.24
N LEU A 209 -13.11 -6.16 5.03
CA LEU A 209 -14.39 -6.38 5.72
C LEU A 209 -15.01 -7.70 5.25
N GLU A 210 -15.04 -7.93 3.93
CA GLU A 210 -15.49 -9.18 3.34
C GLU A 210 -14.68 -10.39 3.86
N ALA A 211 -13.35 -10.25 3.97
CA ALA A 211 -12.49 -11.30 4.49
C ALA A 211 -12.81 -11.63 5.96
N GLU A 212 -13.01 -10.61 6.79
CA GLU A 212 -13.34 -10.78 8.21
C GLU A 212 -14.73 -11.38 8.40
N GLU A 213 -15.73 -10.92 7.67
CA GLU A 213 -17.09 -11.48 7.69
C GLU A 213 -17.08 -12.94 7.27
N PHE A 214 -16.38 -13.26 6.17
CA PHE A 214 -16.23 -14.63 5.71
C PHE A 214 -15.60 -15.52 6.80
N LEU A 215 -14.53 -15.03 7.43
CA LEU A 215 -13.85 -15.74 8.50
C LEU A 215 -14.76 -15.90 9.71
N ARG A 216 -15.54 -14.90 10.12
CA ARG A 216 -16.50 -15.03 11.25
C ARG A 216 -17.54 -16.12 10.98
N LEU A 217 -18.07 -16.17 9.76
CA LEU A 217 -19.12 -17.11 9.36
C LEU A 217 -18.63 -18.56 9.20
N HIS A 218 -17.33 -18.80 8.98
CA HIS A 218 -16.76 -20.13 8.74
C HIS A 218 -15.74 -20.50 9.83
N PRO A 219 -16.16 -21.16 10.93
CA PRO A 219 -15.33 -21.34 12.12
C PRO A 219 -14.14 -22.29 11.94
N SER A 220 -14.17 -23.27 11.04
CA SER A 220 -13.08 -24.25 10.91
C SER A 220 -13.16 -25.03 9.60
N ASP A 221 -12.24 -24.81 8.67
CA ASP A 221 -12.08 -25.67 7.49
C ASP A 221 -10.67 -26.28 7.50
N THR A 222 -10.51 -27.31 8.32
CA THR A 222 -9.24 -28.01 8.51
C THR A 222 -9.16 -29.24 7.61
N LYS A 223 -8.76 -29.08 6.34
CA LYS A 223 -8.09 -30.17 5.60
C LYS A 223 -6.97 -29.63 4.71
N ILE A 224 -5.75 -30.02 5.10
CA ILE A 224 -4.47 -29.65 4.53
C ILE A 224 -4.38 -30.20 3.10
N ARG A 225 -4.34 -29.33 2.09
CA ARG A 225 -3.68 -29.64 0.81
C ARG A 225 -2.27 -29.05 0.82
N LYS A 226 -1.26 -29.92 0.85
CA LYS A 226 0.13 -29.59 0.55
C LYS A 226 0.25 -29.53 -0.98
N ILE A 227 0.33 -28.35 -1.58
CA ILE A 227 0.90 -28.21 -2.93
C ILE A 227 1.71 -26.91 -2.96
N GLY A 228 2.92 -27.00 -3.54
CA GLY A 228 3.94 -25.97 -3.58
C GLY A 228 3.45 -24.65 -4.17
N LEU A 229 3.86 -23.55 -3.53
CA LEU A 229 3.64 -22.20 -4.01
C LEU A 229 4.62 -21.89 -5.14
N LEU A 230 4.04 -21.51 -6.28
CA LEU A 230 4.67 -20.77 -7.38
C LEU A 230 5.37 -19.50 -6.87
#